data_AF-A0A6P1RIS9-F1
#
_entry.id   AF-A0A6P1RIS9-F1
#
_cell.length_a   1.000
_cell.length_b   1.000
_cell.length_c   1.000
_cell.angle_alpha   90.00
_cell.angle_beta   90.00
_cell.angle_gamma   90.00
#
_symmetry.space_group_name_H-M   'P 1'
#
loop_
_entity.id
_entity.type
_entity.pdbx_description
1 polymer ?
#
loop_
_entity_poly.entity_id
_entity_poly.type
_entity_poly.pdbx_seq_one_letter_code
_entity_poly.pdbx_strand_id
1 'polypeptide(L)'
;MSFQLSILKILAGQPEGRASLAVLKDYLAVFYTSGPEWTARMKRLAERAPDLNIFGQKLVARESGQWIITEKGRALLGSLEQMAMPTTQERALEGSRETPLASKLPVLPPALQRRSASRRRRGQKQPRTRDDRSA
;
A
#
# COMPACT_ATOMS: atom_id res chain seq x y z
N MET A 1 18.99 7.07 4.64
CA MET A 1 18.03 5.95 4.58
C MET A 1 18.68 4.83 3.78
N SER A 2 18.60 3.56 4.19
CA SER A 2 19.31 2.45 3.53
C SER A 2 18.42 1.68 2.55
N PHE A 3 18.71 1.79 1.26
CA PHE A 3 17.97 1.11 0.19
C PHE A 3 18.01 -0.42 0.32
N GLN A 4 19.16 -0.98 0.71
CA GLN A 4 19.33 -2.42 0.83
C GLN A 4 18.44 -3.02 1.92
N LEU A 5 18.33 -2.32 3.06
CA LEU A 5 17.48 -2.74 4.15
C LEU A 5 16.00 -2.63 3.78
N SER A 6 15.60 -1.61 2.99
CA SER A 6 14.24 -1.49 2.46
C SER A 6 13.88 -2.67 1.58
N ILE A 7 14.76 -3.10 0.68
CA ILE A 7 14.53 -4.30 -0.15
C ILE A 7 14.35 -5.54 0.74
N LEU A 8 15.24 -5.74 1.71
CA LEU A 8 15.18 -6.87 2.62
C LEU A 8 13.85 -6.89 3.40
N LYS A 9 13.40 -5.72 3.87
CA LYS A 9 12.15 -5.56 4.62
C LYS A 9 10.91 -5.81 3.75
N ILE A 10 10.90 -5.31 2.52
CA ILE A 10 9.80 -5.56 1.57
C ILE A 10 9.71 -7.06 1.27
N LEU A 11 10.82 -7.70 0.96
CA LEU A 11 10.86 -9.15 0.68
C LEU A 11 10.40 -9.96 1.88
N ALA A 12 10.82 -9.62 3.10
CA ALA A 12 10.36 -10.32 4.30
C ALA A 12 8.83 -10.23 4.51
N GLY A 13 8.20 -9.16 4.04
CA GLY A 13 6.76 -8.95 4.11
C GLY A 13 5.95 -9.54 2.94
N GLN A 14 6.60 -10.10 1.92
CA GLN A 14 5.91 -10.76 0.82
C GLN A 14 5.50 -12.20 1.17
N PRO A 15 4.39 -12.71 0.60
CA PRO A 15 4.09 -14.13 0.62
C PRO A 15 5.27 -14.90 0.00
N GLU A 16 5.69 -15.99 0.65
CA GLU A 16 6.88 -16.79 0.29
C GLU A 16 8.23 -16.05 0.38
N GLY A 17 8.22 -14.77 0.74
CA GLY A 17 9.38 -13.87 0.71
C GLY A 17 10.00 -13.67 -0.67
N ARG A 18 9.15 -13.66 -1.71
CA ARG A 18 9.56 -13.46 -3.08
C ARG A 18 8.86 -12.23 -3.66
N ALA A 19 9.58 -11.42 -4.43
CA ALA A 19 8.99 -10.30 -5.16
C ALA A 19 9.55 -10.21 -6.57
N SER A 20 8.73 -9.78 -7.53
CA SER A 20 9.24 -9.29 -8.80
C SER A 20 9.83 -7.88 -8.62
N LEU A 21 10.68 -7.48 -9.55
CA LEU A 21 11.24 -6.13 -9.55
C LEU A 21 10.16 -5.04 -9.69
N ALA A 22 9.05 -5.32 -10.37
CA ALA A 22 7.92 -4.41 -10.50
C ALA A 22 7.24 -4.18 -9.14
N VAL A 23 6.96 -5.26 -8.40
CA VAL A 23 6.39 -5.19 -7.04
C VAL A 23 7.35 -4.46 -6.10
N LEU A 24 8.65 -4.75 -6.18
CA LEU A 24 9.65 -4.09 -5.34
C LEU A 24 9.67 -2.58 -5.57
N LYS A 25 9.55 -2.12 -6.82
CA LYS A 25 9.46 -0.69 -7.17
C LYS A 25 8.21 -0.04 -6.61
N ASP A 26 7.07 -0.71 -6.68
CA ASP A 26 5.79 -0.19 -6.17
C ASP A 26 5.84 0.02 -4.66
N TYR A 27 6.29 -1.00 -3.91
CA TYR A 27 6.51 -0.89 -2.47
C TYR A 27 7.54 0.18 -2.10
N LEU A 28 8.62 0.31 -2.87
CA LEU A 28 9.60 1.37 -2.64
C LEU A 28 8.97 2.76 -2.84
N ALA A 29 8.13 2.96 -3.85
CA ALA A 29 7.43 4.23 -4.05
C ALA A 29 6.53 4.57 -2.86
N VAL A 30 5.78 3.58 -2.34
CA VAL A 30 5.00 3.75 -1.11
C VAL A 30 5.90 4.07 0.09
N PHE A 31 7.01 3.36 0.25
CA PHE A 31 7.94 3.60 1.36
C PHE A 31 8.52 5.01 1.36
N TYR A 32 8.89 5.53 0.18
CA TYR A 32 9.44 6.88 0.07
C TYR A 32 8.38 7.98 0.25
N THR A 33 7.10 7.65 0.08
CA THR A 33 5.98 8.57 0.33
C THR A 33 5.38 8.44 1.74
N SER A 34 5.76 7.41 2.51
CA SER A 34 5.20 7.08 3.84
C SER A 34 5.64 8.04 4.98
N GLY A 35 6.32 9.13 4.67
CA GLY A 35 6.65 10.17 5.64
C GLY A 35 7.88 9.88 6.54
N PRO A 36 8.17 10.79 7.48
CA PRO A 36 9.42 10.81 8.24
C PRO A 36 9.54 9.68 9.26
N GLU A 37 8.43 9.19 9.82
CA GLU A 37 8.41 8.09 10.80
C GLU A 37 9.02 6.80 10.23
N TRP A 38 8.57 6.41 9.03
CA TRP A 38 9.11 5.25 8.33
C TRP A 38 10.62 5.42 8.05
N THR A 39 11.00 6.62 7.61
CA THR A 39 12.40 6.98 7.33
C THR A 39 13.27 6.89 8.59
N ALA A 40 12.78 7.38 9.72
CA ALA A 40 13.48 7.35 11.00
C ALA A 40 13.67 5.92 11.52
N ARG A 41 12.62 5.08 11.44
CA ARG A 41 12.69 3.67 11.82
C ARG A 41 13.76 2.92 11.04
N MET A 42 13.75 3.05 9.72
CA MET A 42 14.73 2.39 8.85
C MET A 42 16.13 2.96 9.01
N LYS A 43 16.28 4.24 9.37
CA LYS A 43 17.57 4.82 9.72
C LYS A 43 18.15 4.17 10.97
N ARG A 44 17.37 4.05 12.06
CA ARG A 44 17.81 3.35 13.29
C ARG A 44 18.20 1.90 13.03
N LEU A 45 17.47 1.24 12.14
CA LEU A 45 17.75 -0.15 11.77
C LEU A 45 19.03 -0.26 10.91
N ALA A 46 19.29 0.72 10.03
CA ALA A 46 20.53 0.80 9.26
C ALA A 46 21.76 1.15 10.11
N GLU A 47 21.62 1.99 11.14
CA GLU A 47 22.70 2.33 12.09
C GLU A 47 23.21 1.10 12.85
N ARG A 48 22.38 0.07 13.02
CA ARG A 48 22.73 -1.20 13.67
C ARG A 48 23.39 -2.20 12.73
N ALA A 49 23.31 -1.96 11.42
CA ALA A 49 23.90 -2.79 10.38
C ALA A 49 24.59 -1.90 9.32
N PRO A 50 25.64 -1.15 9.71
CA PRO A 50 26.32 -0.21 8.82
C PRO A 50 26.97 -0.92 7.61
N ASP A 51 27.46 -2.15 7.82
CA ASP A 51 28.08 -2.99 6.78
C ASP A 51 27.09 -3.95 6.10
N LEU A 52 25.78 -3.64 6.14
CA LEU A 52 24.78 -4.48 5.49
C LEU A 52 24.99 -4.49 3.97
N ASN A 53 25.50 -5.61 3.47
CA ASN A 53 25.55 -5.94 2.06
C ASN A 53 24.63 -7.13 1.74
N ILE A 54 23.42 -6.88 1.23
CA ILE A 54 22.40 -7.93 1.02
C ILE A 54 22.80 -8.98 -0.03
N PHE A 55 23.58 -8.61 -1.04
CA PHE A 55 24.04 -9.53 -2.08
C PHE A 55 25.34 -10.21 -1.69
N GLY A 56 26.31 -9.43 -1.19
CA GLY A 56 27.61 -9.95 -0.75
C GLY A 56 27.48 -10.96 0.39
N GLN A 57 26.51 -10.76 1.29
CA GLN A 57 26.23 -11.68 2.39
C GLN A 57 25.23 -12.80 2.06
N LYS A 58 24.75 -12.87 0.80
CA LYS A 58 23.75 -13.84 0.33
C LYS A 58 22.44 -13.82 1.13
N LEU A 59 21.99 -12.63 1.54
CA LEU A 59 20.72 -12.43 2.25
C LEU A 59 19.54 -12.43 1.29
N VAL A 60 19.79 -12.11 0.02
CA VAL A 60 18.82 -12.12 -1.06
C VAL A 60 19.41 -12.85 -2.26
N ALA A 61 18.63 -13.77 -2.82
CA ALA A 61 18.89 -14.43 -4.08
C ALA A 61 18.09 -13.76 -5.21
N ARG A 62 18.69 -13.70 -6.40
CA ARG A 62 18.04 -13.21 -7.61
C ARG A 62 17.91 -14.36 -8.59
N GLU A 63 16.69 -14.82 -8.85
CA GLU A 63 16.37 -15.89 -9.80
C GLU A 63 15.44 -15.37 -10.88
N SER A 64 15.80 -15.52 -12.16
CA SER A 64 14.89 -15.35 -13.33
C SER A 64 13.90 -14.16 -13.28
N GLY A 65 14.30 -13.02 -12.69
CA GLY A 65 13.47 -11.81 -12.56
C GLY A 65 12.72 -11.66 -11.22
N GLN A 66 12.79 -12.67 -10.36
CA GLN A 66 12.33 -12.67 -8.98
C GLN A 66 13.48 -12.50 -8.00
N TRP A 67 13.15 -11.85 -6.90
CA TRP A 67 14.04 -11.57 -5.78
C TRP A 67 13.49 -12.34 -4.60
N ILE A 68 14.36 -13.10 -3.93
CA ILE A 68 13.96 -14.06 -2.92
C ILE A 68 14.80 -13.80 -1.68
N ILE A 69 14.17 -13.53 -0.55
CA ILE A 69 14.88 -13.46 0.73
C ILE A 69 15.30 -14.86 1.15
N THR A 70 16.58 -15.01 1.50
CA THR A 70 17.10 -16.28 2.03
C THR A 70 16.74 -16.42 3.50
N GLU A 71 16.83 -17.63 4.02
CA GLU A 71 16.61 -17.88 5.45
C GLU A 71 17.59 -17.08 6.33
N LYS A 72 18.85 -16.97 5.89
CA LYS A 72 19.85 -16.09 6.52
C LYS A 72 19.39 -14.62 6.53
N GLY A 73 18.79 -14.14 5.43
CA GLY A 73 18.22 -12.80 5.34
C GLY A 73 17.09 -12.58 6.34
N ARG A 74 16.18 -13.55 6.50
CA ARG A 74 15.10 -13.48 7.50
C ARG A 74 15.63 -13.52 8.92
N ALA A 75 16.59 -14.40 9.22
CA ALA A 75 17.18 -14.51 10.54
C ALA A 75 17.88 -13.19 10.94
N LEU A 76 18.69 -12.63 10.03
CA LEU A 76 19.37 -11.34 10.27
C LEU A 76 18.36 -10.22 10.48
N LEU A 77 17.32 -10.13 9.65
CA LEU A 77 16.28 -9.13 9.82
C LEU A 77 15.57 -9.29 11.17
N GLY A 78 15.23 -10.52 11.56
CA GLY A 78 14.63 -10.82 12.86
C GLY A 78 15.51 -10.42 14.04
N SER A 79 16.82 -10.67 13.98
CA SER A 79 17.76 -10.21 15.00
C SER A 79 17.84 -8.69 15.07
N LEU A 80 17.88 -8.00 13.92
CA LEU A 80 17.89 -6.54 13.87
C LEU A 80 16.59 -5.94 14.45
N GLU A 81 15.45 -6.54 14.14
CA GLU A 81 14.14 -6.11 14.62
C GLU A 81 13.97 -6.36 16.12
N GLN A 82 14.41 -7.51 16.63
CA GLN A 82 14.42 -7.81 18.08
C GLN A 82 15.28 -6.82 18.86
N MET A 83 16.46 -6.47 18.34
CA MET A 83 17.29 -5.45 18.96
C MET A 83 16.62 -4.07 18.87
N ALA A 84 15.86 -3.81 17.80
CA ALA A 84 15.21 -2.52 17.55
C ALA A 84 13.98 -2.27 18.42
N MET A 85 13.38 -3.30 19.03
CA MET A 85 12.22 -3.15 19.92
C MET A 85 12.60 -2.32 21.17
N PRO A 86 12.04 -1.09 21.32
CA PRO A 86 12.02 -0.45 22.62
C PRO A 86 10.82 -1.02 23.39
N THR A 87 11.02 -1.35 24.66
CA THR A 87 9.97 -1.75 25.60
C THR A 87 8.70 -0.90 25.41
N THR A 88 7.58 -1.54 25.06
CA THR A 88 6.19 -1.05 25.16
C THR A 88 5.59 -0.14 24.06
N GLN A 89 6.31 0.66 23.26
CA GLN A 89 5.61 1.69 22.44
C GLN A 89 5.14 1.28 21.03
N GLU A 90 5.52 0.11 20.50
CA GLU A 90 5.28 -0.24 19.08
C GLU A 90 4.15 -1.25 18.83
N ARG A 91 3.31 -1.56 19.83
CA ARG A 91 2.12 -2.41 19.63
C ARG A 91 0.92 -1.70 18.97
N ALA A 92 0.99 -0.38 18.76
CA ALA A 92 -0.12 0.39 18.22
C ALA A 92 -0.27 0.30 16.68
N LEU A 93 0.74 -0.17 15.95
CA LEU A 93 0.68 -0.32 14.48
C LEU A 93 0.33 -1.75 14.01
N GLU A 94 0.35 -2.73 14.93
CA GLU A 94 -0.07 -4.13 14.73
C GLU A 94 -1.57 -4.31 15.06
N GLY A 95 -2.39 -3.27 14.87
CA GLY A 95 -3.85 -3.31 15.07
C GLY A 95 -4.66 -3.42 13.78
N SER A 96 -4.04 -3.59 12.61
CA SER A 96 -4.76 -3.54 11.34
C SER A 96 -4.27 -4.57 10.33
N ARG A 97 -4.09 -5.82 10.76
CA ARG A 97 -3.91 -6.97 9.85
C ARG A 97 -4.64 -8.20 10.35
N GLU A 98 -5.97 -8.09 10.42
CA GLU A 98 -6.86 -9.24 10.52
C GLU A 98 -7.89 -9.18 9.38
N THR A 99 -7.60 -9.83 8.25
CA THR A 99 -8.46 -10.90 7.69
C THR A 99 -7.90 -11.46 6.35
N PRO A 100 -7.99 -12.78 6.10
CA PRO A 100 -7.49 -13.43 4.89
C PRO A 100 -8.49 -13.32 3.72
N LEU A 101 -7.96 -13.40 2.49
CA LEU A 101 -8.69 -13.37 1.21
C LEU A 101 -9.98 -14.21 1.20
N ALA A 102 -11.07 -13.60 0.71
CA ALA A 102 -12.11 -14.33 -0.02
C ALA A 102 -12.55 -13.52 -1.25
N SER A 103 -12.19 -14.05 -2.42
CA SER A 103 -12.51 -13.61 -3.79
C SER A 103 -13.87 -12.95 -3.95
N LYS A 104 -13.93 -11.77 -4.57
CA LYS A 104 -15.07 -11.30 -5.37
C LYS A 104 -14.56 -10.49 -6.58
N LEU A 105 -14.80 -11.03 -7.77
CA LEU A 105 -14.62 -10.41 -9.08
C LEU A 105 -15.40 -9.07 -9.16
N PRO A 106 -15.04 -8.14 -10.07
CA PRO A 106 -15.84 -6.94 -10.29
C PRO A 106 -17.11 -7.33 -11.06
N VAL A 107 -18.22 -7.55 -10.36
CA VAL A 107 -19.53 -7.64 -11.00
C VAL A 107 -20.06 -6.21 -11.19
N LEU A 108 -20.33 -5.85 -12.46
CA LEU A 108 -20.97 -4.60 -12.85
C LEU A 108 -22.28 -4.40 -12.07
N PRO A 109 -22.64 -3.16 -11.68
CA PRO A 109 -23.94 -2.90 -11.10
C PRO A 109 -25.06 -3.10 -12.14
N PRO A 110 -26.09 -3.92 -11.85
CA PRO A 110 -27.27 -3.98 -12.69
C PRO A 110 -28.08 -2.67 -12.59
N ALA A 111 -28.53 -2.21 -13.75
CA ALA A 111 -29.28 -0.99 -13.97
C ALA A 111 -30.42 -0.77 -12.95
N LEU A 112 -30.43 0.41 -12.35
CA LEU A 112 -31.57 0.93 -11.59
C LEU A 112 -32.79 1.00 -12.51
N GLN A 113 -33.67 0.01 -12.37
CA GLN A 113 -34.97 -0.04 -12.98
C GLN A 113 -35.84 1.05 -12.34
N ARG A 114 -35.86 2.22 -13.00
CA ARG A 114 -36.74 3.36 -12.72
C ARG A 114 -38.19 2.88 -12.68
N ARG A 115 -38.72 2.67 -11.49
CA ARG A 115 -40.15 2.51 -11.25
C ARG A 115 -40.84 3.86 -11.50
N SER A 116 -41.28 4.03 -12.75
CA SER A 116 -42.63 4.49 -13.11
C SER A 116 -43.35 5.43 -12.13
N ALA A 117 -42.95 6.71 -12.13
CA ALA A 117 -43.83 7.79 -11.69
C ALA A 117 -44.74 8.20 -12.87
N SER A 118 -45.87 7.50 -13.02
CA SER A 118 -46.92 7.89 -13.96
C SER A 118 -47.97 8.73 -13.24
N ARG A 119 -47.95 10.02 -13.59
CA ARG A 119 -49.14 10.80 -13.98
C ARG A 119 -50.12 11.17 -12.86
N ARG A 120 -50.10 12.44 -12.46
CA ARG A 120 -51.28 13.32 -12.57
C ARG A 120 -50.90 14.74 -12.98
N ARG A 121 -51.48 15.12 -14.12
CA ARG A 121 -51.55 16.47 -14.70
C ARG A 121 -52.35 17.39 -13.76
N ARG A 122 -51.96 18.67 -13.65
CA ARG A 122 -52.90 19.83 -13.63
C ARG A 122 -52.16 21.17 -13.61
N GLY A 123 -52.54 22.06 -14.55
CA GLY A 123 -52.32 23.52 -14.57
C GLY A 123 -50.87 23.95 -14.75
N GLN A 124 -50.36 24.27 -15.94
CA GLN A 124 -50.80 25.31 -16.88
C GLN A 124 -51.08 26.68 -16.23
N LYS A 125 -50.28 27.66 -16.69
CA LYS A 125 -50.44 29.13 -16.64
C LYS A 125 -49.75 29.86 -15.50
N GLN A 126 -48.62 30.50 -15.83
CA GLN A 126 -48.43 31.91 -15.51
C GLN A 126 -47.56 32.58 -16.59
N PRO A 127 -48.03 33.65 -17.26
CA PRO A 127 -47.29 34.36 -18.27
C PRO A 127 -46.41 35.42 -17.61
N ARG A 128 -45.17 35.58 -18.08
CA ARG A 128 -44.39 36.80 -17.87
C ARG A 128 -43.78 37.21 -19.20
N THR A 129 -44.58 37.97 -19.93
CA THR A 129 -44.14 38.86 -20.99
C THR A 129 -43.08 39.80 -20.42
N ARG A 130 -41.89 39.76 -20.99
CA ARG A 130 -40.92 40.85 -20.91
C ARG A 130 -40.38 41.02 -22.31
N ASP A 131 -41.08 41.86 -23.07
CA ASP A 131 -40.60 42.38 -24.34
C ASP A 131 -39.82 43.66 -24.04
N ASP A 132 -38.60 43.70 -24.55
CA ASP A 132 -37.66 44.81 -24.49
C ASP A 132 -37.49 45.30 -25.93
N ARG A 133 -37.64 46.61 -26.13
CA ARG A 133 -37.15 47.47 -27.24
C ARG A 133 -38.02 47.77 -28.47
N SER A 134 -38.35 49.06 -28.54
CA SER A 134 -37.85 50.03 -29.53
C SER A 134 -37.99 49.69 -31.02
N ALA A 135 -38.95 50.36 -31.68
CA ALA A 135 -38.74 51.27 -32.81
C ALA A 135 -40.02 52.12 -33.00
#